data_AF-A0A399EGQ6-F1
#
_entry.id   AF-A0A399EGQ6-F1
#
_cell.length_a   1.000
_cell.length_b   1.000
_cell.length_c   1.000
_cell.angle_alpha   90.00
_cell.angle_beta   90.00
_cell.angle_gamma   90.00
#
_symmetry.space_group_name_H-M   'P 1'
#
loop_
_entity.id
_entity.type
_entity.pdbx_description
1 polymer ?
#
loop_
_entity_poly.entity_id
_entity_poly.type
_entity_poly.pdbx_seq_one_letter_code
_entity_poly.pdbx_strand_id
1 'polypeptide(L)'
;MSDFPVTVHIDVRFRDLDPLGHVNNAVYLSYAETARVEYFLRLGYPVGGGNFILARAEVDYRRPIVLHDDVRVMTRVNKVGNSSFRMLFEVWSNGELAARGETVQVWLEDGKPSPLPPALREAIRRLEARPVEGL
;
A
#
# COMPACT_ATOMS: atom_id res chain seq x y z
N MET A 1 1.78 -1.85 -15.90
CA MET A 1 1.70 -0.70 -14.96
C MET A 1 0.32 -0.04 -14.95
N SER A 2 -0.55 -0.25 -15.94
CA SER A 2 -1.82 0.50 -16.15
C SER A 2 -2.94 0.26 -15.13
N ASP A 3 -2.72 -0.57 -14.13
CA ASP A 3 -3.85 -1.18 -13.43
C ASP A 3 -3.83 -1.07 -11.89
N PHE A 4 -2.98 -0.18 -11.38
CA PHE A 4 -3.00 0.28 -10.01
C PHE A 4 -3.52 1.73 -10.03
N PRO A 5 -4.58 2.06 -9.28
CA PRO A 5 -5.15 3.41 -9.29
C PRO A 5 -4.24 4.44 -8.62
N VAL A 6 -3.24 3.99 -7.84
CA VAL A 6 -2.27 4.85 -7.17
C VAL A 6 -0.86 4.42 -7.50
N THR A 7 -0.06 5.39 -7.91
CA THR A 7 1.39 5.30 -8.07
C THR A 7 2.03 6.52 -7.41
N VAL A 8 3.09 6.32 -6.64
CA VAL A 8 3.90 7.38 -6.03
C VAL A 8 5.38 7.18 -6.38
N HIS A 9 6.12 8.28 -6.50
CA HIS A 9 7.57 8.28 -6.63
C HIS A 9 8.23 8.37 -5.26
N ILE A 10 9.33 7.66 -5.06
CA ILE A 10 10.09 7.64 -3.81
C ILE A 10 11.54 8.01 -4.10
N ASP A 11 12.01 9.06 -3.44
CA ASP A 11 13.43 9.37 -3.40
C ASP A 11 14.11 8.50 -2.33
N VAL A 12 15.02 7.62 -2.76
CA VAL A 12 15.80 6.78 -1.83
C VAL A 12 16.73 7.66 -1.00
N ARG A 13 16.58 7.63 0.32
CA ARG A 13 17.41 8.41 1.24
C ARG A 13 18.60 7.58 1.67
N PHE A 14 19.72 8.24 1.99
CA PHE A 14 20.87 7.55 2.61
C PHE A 14 20.47 6.80 3.90
N ARG A 15 19.54 7.36 4.67
CA ARG A 15 18.99 6.73 5.89
C ARG A 15 18.24 5.43 5.64
N ASP A 16 17.75 5.22 4.42
CA ASP A 16 16.98 4.04 4.07
C ASP A 16 17.89 2.83 3.85
N LEU A 17 19.19 3.05 3.64
CA LEU A 17 20.18 2.01 3.40
C LEU A 17 20.60 1.31 4.70
N ASP A 18 20.84 0.01 4.63
CA ASP A 18 21.54 -0.74 5.65
C ASP A 18 23.07 -0.79 5.39
N PRO A 19 23.88 -1.40 6.28
CA PRO A 19 25.34 -1.46 6.10
C PRO A 19 25.82 -2.15 4.82
N LEU A 20 24.98 -2.91 4.12
CA LEU A 20 25.31 -3.54 2.84
C LEU A 20 25.08 -2.61 1.64
N GLY A 21 24.63 -1.37 1.87
CA GLY A 21 24.51 -0.34 0.85
C GLY A 21 23.25 -0.41 0.00
N HIS A 22 22.26 -1.19 0.42
CA HIS A 22 20.93 -1.26 -0.20
C HIS A 22 19.85 -0.90 0.82
N VAL A 23 18.66 -0.54 0.32
CA VAL A 23 17.50 -0.23 1.15
C VAL A 23 17.23 -1.38 2.11
N ASN A 24 17.12 -1.07 3.39
CA ASN A 24 16.80 -2.02 4.44
C ASN A 24 15.44 -2.67 4.17
N ASN A 25 15.31 -3.98 4.44
CA ASN A 25 14.09 -4.73 4.18
C ASN A 25 12.84 -4.09 4.81
N ALA A 26 12.91 -3.56 6.03
CA ALA A 26 11.76 -2.95 6.70
C ALA A 26 11.29 -1.65 6.00
N VAL A 27 12.19 -0.92 5.35
CA VAL A 27 11.88 0.37 4.70
C VAL A 27 10.97 0.19 3.48
N TYR A 28 10.96 -0.98 2.84
CA TYR A 28 10.01 -1.27 1.76
C TYR A 28 8.55 -1.17 2.22
N LEU A 29 8.25 -1.49 3.49
CA LEU A 29 6.91 -1.30 4.04
C LEU A 29 6.57 0.18 4.24
N SER A 30 7.55 1.02 4.55
CA SER A 30 7.37 2.48 4.59
C SER A 30 7.14 3.07 3.19
N TYR A 31 7.79 2.53 2.17
CA TYR A 31 7.52 2.89 0.77
C TYR A 31 6.09 2.49 0.37
N ALA A 32 5.68 1.25 0.68
CA ALA A 32 4.31 0.77 0.48
C ALA A 32 3.28 1.61 1.27
N GLU A 33 3.62 2.04 2.47
CA GLU A 33 2.79 2.93 3.29
C GLU A 33 2.55 4.28 2.62
N THR A 34 3.57 4.87 1.99
CA THR A 34 3.42 6.15 1.28
C THR A 34 2.35 6.04 0.17
N ALA A 35 2.39 4.97 -0.62
CA ALA A 35 1.35 4.71 -1.62
C ALA A 35 -0.03 4.45 -0.99
N ARG A 36 -0.08 3.72 0.13
CA ARG A 36 -1.33 3.44 0.86
C ARG A 36 -1.97 4.71 1.42
N VAL A 37 -1.17 5.63 1.95
CA VAL A 37 -1.67 6.93 2.45
C VAL A 37 -2.26 7.74 1.30
N GLU A 38 -1.58 7.81 0.15
CA GLU A 38 -2.12 8.47 -1.06
C GLU A 38 -3.43 7.82 -1.51
N TYR A 39 -3.54 6.49 -1.43
CA TYR A 39 -4.79 5.77 -1.70
C TYR A 39 -5.91 6.19 -0.74
N PHE A 40 -5.64 6.26 0.57
CA PHE A 40 -6.64 6.71 1.55
C PHE A 40 -7.06 8.17 1.36
N LEU A 41 -6.13 9.04 0.98
CA LEU A 41 -6.45 10.43 0.65
C LEU A 41 -7.45 10.52 -0.51
N ARG A 42 -7.28 9.71 -1.56
CA ARG A 42 -8.23 9.63 -2.69
C ARG A 42 -9.59 9.05 -2.33
N LEU A 43 -9.64 8.22 -1.28
CA LEU A 43 -10.90 7.75 -0.70
C LEU A 43 -11.59 8.81 0.18
N GLY A 44 -10.95 9.96 0.44
CA GLY A 44 -11.47 11.01 1.32
C GLY A 44 -11.11 10.83 2.80
N TYR A 45 -10.13 9.98 3.12
CA TYR A 45 -9.64 9.77 4.48
C TYR A 45 -8.29 10.47 4.67
N PRO A 46 -8.25 11.66 5.30
CA PRO A 46 -6.99 12.35 5.59
C PRO A 46 -6.15 11.58 6.62
N VAL A 47 -4.90 12.01 6.80
CA VAL A 47 -4.05 11.48 7.88
C VAL A 47 -4.74 11.69 9.23
N GLY A 48 -4.92 10.61 9.99
CA GLY A 48 -5.68 10.62 11.24
C GLY A 48 -7.21 10.60 11.07
N GLY A 49 -7.72 10.62 9.84
CA GLY A 49 -9.15 10.66 9.52
C GLY A 49 -9.81 9.30 9.25
N GLY A 50 -9.09 8.19 9.36
CA GLY A 50 -9.62 6.83 9.18
C GLY A 50 -9.30 5.91 10.34
N ASN A 51 -10.17 4.94 10.61
CA ASN A 51 -10.04 4.01 11.74
C ASN A 51 -9.36 2.68 11.34
N PHE A 52 -8.32 2.75 10.51
CA PHE A 52 -7.65 1.56 10.00
C PHE A 52 -6.46 1.16 10.87
N ILE A 53 -6.29 -0.14 11.09
CA ILE A 53 -5.03 -0.73 11.56
C ILE A 53 -4.45 -1.67 10.50
N LEU A 54 -3.12 -1.80 10.49
CA LEU A 54 -2.41 -2.79 9.70
C LEU A 54 -2.35 -4.11 10.49
N ALA A 55 -3.16 -5.08 10.12
CA ALA A 55 -3.24 -6.38 10.83
C ALA A 55 -2.23 -7.40 10.30
N ARG A 56 -1.81 -7.29 9.04
CA ARG A 56 -0.83 -8.18 8.41
C ARG A 56 -0.10 -7.43 7.29
N ALA A 57 1.18 -7.76 7.14
CA ALA A 57 1.98 -7.36 6.00
C ALA A 57 2.86 -8.54 5.54
N GLU A 58 2.95 -8.72 4.23
CA GLU A 58 3.81 -9.70 3.58
C GLU A 58 4.58 -9.03 2.46
N VAL A 59 5.85 -9.40 2.29
CA VAL A 59 6.73 -8.82 1.28
C VAL A 59 7.60 -9.90 0.66
N ASP A 60 7.52 -10.03 -0.66
CA ASP A 60 8.49 -10.74 -1.49
C ASP A 60 9.54 -9.74 -1.97
N TYR A 61 10.78 -9.87 -1.53
CA TYR A 61 11.92 -9.09 -2.05
C TYR A 61 12.52 -9.82 -3.26
N ARG A 62 12.61 -9.13 -4.41
CA ARG A 62 13.06 -9.72 -5.68
C ARG A 62 14.43 -9.22 -6.12
N ARG A 63 14.73 -7.95 -5.88
CA ARG A 63 16.07 -7.38 -6.05
C ARG A 63 16.30 -6.19 -5.11
N PRO A 64 17.55 -5.88 -4.75
CA PRO A 64 17.86 -4.72 -3.94
C PRO A 64 17.54 -3.41 -4.68
N ILE A 65 17.29 -2.37 -3.89
CA ILE A 65 17.20 -0.97 -4.32
C ILE A 65 18.40 -0.25 -3.73
N VAL A 66 19.06 0.58 -4.51
CA VAL A 66 20.23 1.36 -4.07
C VAL A 66 19.97 2.86 -4.15
N LEU A 67 20.91 3.65 -3.65
CA LEU A 67 20.82 5.11 -3.72
C LEU A 67 20.69 5.58 -5.17
N HIS A 68 19.84 6.58 -5.41
CA HIS A 68 19.57 7.20 -6.72
C HIS A 68 18.79 6.35 -7.74
N ASP A 69 18.28 5.16 -7.37
CA ASP A 69 17.32 4.43 -8.20
C ASP A 69 16.02 5.24 -8.40
N ASP A 70 15.43 5.18 -9.61
CA ASP A 70 14.05 5.66 -9.84
C ASP A 70 13.06 4.67 -9.25
N VAL A 71 12.59 4.95 -8.03
CA VAL A 71 11.66 4.09 -7.30
C VAL A 71 10.23 4.56 -7.46
N ARG A 72 9.37 3.62 -7.87
CA ARG A 72 7.91 3.82 -7.96
C ARG A 72 7.19 2.76 -7.15
N VAL A 73 6.22 3.20 -6.37
CA VAL A 73 5.38 2.30 -5.58
C VAL A 73 3.96 2.39 -6.09
N MET A 74 3.37 1.25 -6.40
CA MET A 74 2.00 1.13 -6.87
C MET A 74 1.16 0.38 -5.85
N THR A 75 -0.08 0.79 -5.63
CA THR A 75 -0.98 0.09 -4.71
C THR A 75 -2.44 0.12 -5.15
N ARG A 76 -3.18 -0.90 -4.74
CA ARG A 76 -4.60 -1.12 -5.04
C ARG A 76 -5.23 -2.06 -4.01
N VAL A 77 -6.54 -2.04 -3.89
CA VAL A 77 -7.33 -3.05 -3.18
C VAL A 77 -7.66 -4.21 -4.13
N ASN A 78 -7.40 -5.45 -3.71
CA ASN A 78 -7.76 -6.65 -4.49
C ASN A 78 -8.95 -7.42 -3.90
N LYS A 79 -9.20 -7.29 -2.59
CA LYS A 79 -10.27 -8.01 -1.89
C LYS A 79 -10.83 -7.20 -0.74
N VAL A 80 -12.15 -7.24 -0.58
CA VAL A 80 -12.89 -6.64 0.54
C VAL A 80 -13.68 -7.73 1.28
N GLY A 81 -13.43 -7.85 2.58
CA GLY A 81 -14.16 -8.72 3.50
C GLY A 81 -15.27 -7.99 4.25
N ASN A 82 -15.58 -8.41 5.47
CA ASN A 82 -16.57 -7.73 6.33
C ASN A 82 -16.00 -6.47 6.99
N SER A 83 -15.00 -6.65 7.87
CA SER A 83 -14.33 -5.59 8.64
C SER A 83 -12.93 -5.25 8.12
N SER A 84 -12.52 -5.84 7.00
CA SER A 84 -11.16 -5.70 6.47
C SER A 84 -11.13 -5.70 4.96
N PHE A 85 -10.04 -5.19 4.41
CA PHE A 85 -9.70 -5.33 3.00
C PHE A 85 -8.20 -5.61 2.85
N ARG A 86 -7.84 -6.11 1.67
CA ARG A 86 -6.48 -6.45 1.30
C ARG A 86 -5.99 -5.46 0.26
N MET A 87 -4.78 -4.95 0.46
CA MET A 87 -4.10 -4.09 -0.48
C MET A 87 -2.85 -4.77 -1.01
N LEU A 88 -2.76 -4.86 -2.33
CA LEU A 88 -1.53 -5.24 -3.01
C LEU A 88 -0.65 -4.02 -3.21
N PHE A 89 0.66 -4.23 -3.14
CA PHE A 89 1.62 -3.22 -3.56
C PHE A 89 2.74 -3.84 -4.39
N GLU A 90 3.28 -3.03 -5.29
CA GLU A 90 4.49 -3.34 -6.06
C GLU A 90 5.46 -2.17 -5.92
N VAL A 91 6.73 -2.49 -5.66
CA VAL A 91 7.83 -1.53 -5.65
C VAL A 91 8.67 -1.83 -6.88
N TRP A 92 8.81 -0.84 -7.75
CA TRP A 92 9.60 -0.90 -8.96
C TRP A 92 10.84 -0.01 -8.80
N SER A 93 12.01 -0.48 -9.23
CA SER A 93 13.25 0.30 -9.30
C SER A 93 13.79 0.23 -10.72
N ASN A 94 14.08 1.39 -11.32
CA ASN A 94 14.64 1.52 -12.67
C ASN A 94 13.85 0.72 -13.73
N GLY A 95 12.53 0.68 -13.59
CA GLY A 95 11.64 -0.03 -14.52
C GLY A 95 11.48 -1.53 -14.29
N GLU A 96 12.10 -2.10 -13.25
CA GLU A 96 11.97 -3.52 -12.92
C GLU A 96 11.29 -3.74 -11.55
N LEU A 97 10.57 -4.86 -11.34
CA LEU A 97 9.87 -5.20 -10.07
C LEU A 97 10.78 -5.58 -8.89
N ALA A 98 11.05 -4.66 -7.97
CA ALA A 98 12.02 -4.82 -6.87
C ALA A 98 11.44 -5.59 -5.67
N ALA A 99 10.19 -5.31 -5.34
CA ALA A 99 9.44 -6.06 -4.35
C ALA A 99 7.95 -6.04 -4.69
N ARG A 100 7.21 -6.98 -4.11
CA ARG A 100 5.75 -6.95 -4.11
C ARG A 100 5.23 -7.49 -2.79
N GLY A 101 4.00 -7.17 -2.46
CA GLY A 101 3.41 -7.67 -1.23
C GLY A 101 1.93 -7.44 -1.12
N GLU A 102 1.40 -7.92 0.00
CA GLU A 102 0.02 -7.74 0.42
C GLU A 102 -0.01 -7.22 1.86
N THR A 103 -0.97 -6.35 2.12
CA THR A 103 -1.27 -5.86 3.46
C THR A 103 -2.75 -6.04 3.76
N VAL A 104 -3.10 -6.23 5.03
CA VAL A 104 -4.48 -6.36 5.48
C VAL A 104 -4.81 -5.19 6.40
N GLN A 105 -5.79 -4.39 5.98
CA GLN A 105 -6.31 -3.25 6.71
C GLN A 105 -7.60 -3.68 7.42
N VAL A 106 -7.70 -3.42 8.71
CA VAL A 106 -8.91 -3.69 9.51
C VAL A 106 -9.51 -2.37 9.96
N TRP A 107 -10.81 -2.19 9.74
CA TRP A 107 -11.58 -1.06 10.22
C TRP A 107 -12.00 -1.28 11.66
N LEU A 108 -11.80 -0.25 12.49
CA LEU A 108 -12.17 -0.25 13.89
C LEU A 108 -13.28 0.75 14.20
N GLU A 109 -14.13 0.40 15.15
CA GLU A 109 -15.01 1.32 15.87
C GLU A 109 -14.85 1.00 17.36
N ASP A 110 -14.66 2.03 18.18
CA ASP A 110 -14.41 1.90 19.63
C ASP A 110 -13.30 0.88 19.97
N GLY A 111 -12.24 0.86 19.16
CA GLY A 111 -11.09 -0.02 19.32
C GLY A 111 -11.32 -1.48 18.94
N LYS A 112 -12.47 -1.83 18.33
CA LYS A 112 -12.82 -3.20 17.94
C LYS A 112 -13.08 -3.30 16.44
N PRO A 113 -12.74 -4.44 15.79
CA PRO A 113 -13.10 -4.66 14.39
C PRO A 113 -14.61 -4.50 14.16
N SER A 114 -14.98 -3.64 13.22
CA SER A 114 -16.37 -3.33 12.86
C SER A 114 -16.56 -3.44 11.34
N PRO A 115 -17.78 -3.72 10.82
CA PRO A 115 -18.01 -3.75 9.38
C PRO A 115 -17.54 -2.49 8.67
N LEU A 116 -16.95 -2.65 7.48
CA LEU A 116 -16.54 -1.52 6.67
C LEU A 116 -17.75 -0.64 6.30
N PRO A 117 -17.67 0.69 6.49
CA PRO A 117 -18.76 1.59 6.13
C PRO A 117 -19.18 1.42 4.66
N PRO A 118 -20.49 1.46 4.34
CA PRO A 118 -20.94 1.36 2.96
C PRO A 118 -20.31 2.42 2.04
N ALA A 119 -20.10 3.64 2.55
CA ALA A 119 -19.45 4.72 1.83
C ALA A 119 -17.99 4.40 1.45
N LEU A 120 -17.26 3.70 2.34
CA LEU A 120 -15.90 3.25 2.07
C LEU A 120 -15.86 2.19 0.98
N ARG A 121 -16.75 1.20 1.05
CA ARG A 121 -16.88 0.14 0.03
C ARG A 121 -17.13 0.74 -1.36
N GLU A 122 -18.04 1.71 -1.42
CA GLU A 122 -18.37 2.41 -2.66
C GLU A 122 -17.20 3.29 -3.15
N ALA A 123 -16.50 3.98 -2.25
CA ALA A 123 -15.31 4.74 -2.61
C ALA A 123 -14.20 3.86 -3.20
N ILE A 124 -13.95 2.67 -2.61
CA ILE A 124 -13.02 1.68 -3.16
C ILE A 124 -13.49 1.22 -4.55
N ARG A 125 -14.78 0.87 -4.70
CA ARG A 125 -15.34 0.42 -5.99
C ARG A 125 -15.15 1.45 -7.10
N ARG A 126 -15.32 2.75 -6.79
CA ARG A 126 -15.13 3.83 -7.76
C ARG A 126 -13.66 4.10 -8.12
N LEU A 127 -12.77 3.94 -7.15
CA LEU A 127 -11.34 4.22 -7.36
C LEU A 127 -10.66 3.08 -8.15
N GLU A 128 -11.10 1.84 -7.93
CA GLU A 128 -10.55 0.68 -8.60
C GLU A 128 -11.02 0.59 -10.06
N ALA A 129 -10.07 0.54 -10.99
CA ALA A 129 -10.35 0.44 -12.43
C ALA A 129 -10.76 -0.97 -12.89
N ARG A 130 -10.97 -1.90 -11.94
CA ARG A 130 -11.19 -3.33 -12.18
C ARG A 130 -12.03 -3.94 -11.05
N PRO A 131 -12.69 -5.09 -11.29
CA PRO A 131 -13.45 -5.78 -10.25
C PRO A 131 -12.58 -6.12 -9.03
N VAL A 132 -13.12 -5.87 -7.85
CA VAL A 132 -12.51 -6.18 -6.55
C VAL A 132 -13.29 -7.34 -5.94
N GLU A 133 -12.60 -8.38 -5.48
CA GLU A 133 -13.28 -9.53 -4.85
C GLU A 133 -14.05 -9.06 -3.60
N GLY A 134 -15.36 -9.33 -3.53
CA GLY A 134 -16.20 -8.96 -2.39
C GLY A 134 -16.79 -7.54 -2.44
N LEU A 135 -16.62 -6.82 -3.56
CA LEU A 135 -17.37 -5.61 -3.92
C LEU A 135 -18.21 -5.83 -5.19
#